data_AF-A0A5C8MT82-F1
#
_entry.id   AF-A0A5C8MT82-F1
#
_cell.length_a   1.000
_cell.length_b   1.000
_cell.length_c   1.000
_cell.angle_alpha   90.00
_cell.angle_beta   90.00
_cell.angle_gamma   90.00
#
_symmetry.space_group_name_H-M   'P 1'
#
loop_
_entity.id
_entity.type
_entity.pdbx_description
1 polymer ?
#
loop_
_entity_poly.entity_id
_entity_poly.type
_entity_poly.pdbx_seq_one_letter_code
_entity_poly.pdbx_strand_id
1 'polypeptide(L)' 'MSIGWNDPCPCGSRKKYKKCCMNKQQNHEIKRVRQRRFFGQKYELSQMVQRFLDEST' A
#
# COMPACT_ATOMS: atom_id res chain seq x y z
N MET A 1 -28.47 1.66 -1.84
CA MET A 1 -27.90 3.03 -1.82
C MET A 1 -26.42 2.98 -2.14
N SER A 2 -26.00 3.48 -3.31
CA SER A 2 -24.60 3.79 -3.58
C SER A 2 -24.29 5.21 -3.06
N ILE A 3 -23.19 5.38 -2.34
CA ILE A 3 -22.74 6.71 -1.91
C ILE A 3 -22.10 7.42 -3.10
N GLY A 4 -22.61 8.60 -3.45
CA GLY A 4 -22.05 9.43 -4.51
C GLY A 4 -20.70 10.02 -4.13
N TRP A 5 -19.86 10.28 -5.13
CA TRP A 5 -18.49 10.77 -4.93
C TRP A 5 -18.41 12.10 -4.16
N ASN A 6 -19.39 12.97 -4.39
CA ASN A 6 -19.49 14.29 -3.78
C ASN A 6 -20.31 14.30 -2.47
N ASP A 7 -20.99 13.20 -2.13
CA ASP A 7 -21.86 13.11 -0.96
C ASP A 7 -21.06 13.22 0.34
N PRO A 8 -21.67 13.69 1.44
CA PRO A 8 -21.05 13.63 2.75
C PRO A 8 -20.68 12.18 3.08
N CYS A 9 -19.45 12.00 3.57
CA CYS A 9 -18.92 10.69 3.87
C CYS A 9 -19.65 10.07 5.07
N PRO A 10 -20.10 8.80 5.00
CA PRO A 10 -20.88 8.16 6.07
C PRO A 10 -20.06 7.87 7.34
N CYS A 11 -18.74 8.06 7.33
CA CYS A 11 -17.88 7.86 8.50
C CYS A 11 -17.95 9.00 9.55
N GLY A 12 -18.90 9.92 9.41
CA GLY A 12 -19.09 11.04 10.35
C GLY A 12 -18.12 12.22 10.16
N SER A 13 -17.21 12.17 9.18
CA SER A 13 -16.20 13.23 8.99
C SER A 13 -16.72 14.53 8.38
N ARG A 14 -17.98 14.54 7.89
CA ARG A 14 -18.62 15.66 7.15
C ARG A 14 -17.89 16.11 5.87
N LYS A 15 -16.81 15.42 5.46
CA LYS A 15 -16.10 15.65 4.19
C LYS A 15 -16.81 14.94 3.04
N LYS A 16 -16.62 15.41 1.79
CA LYS A 16 -17.06 14.65 0.59
C LYS A 16 -16.44 13.24 0.59
N TYR A 17 -17.19 12.21 0.23
CA TYR A 17 -16.74 10.80 0.24
C TYR A 17 -15.39 10.63 -0.45
N LYS A 18 -15.23 11.24 -1.63
CA LYS A 18 -13.99 11.29 -2.40
C LYS A 18 -12.78 11.80 -1.61
N LYS A 19 -12.96 12.84 -0.80
CA LYS A 19 -11.89 13.47 -0.01
C LYS A 19 -11.68 12.78 1.34
N CYS A 20 -12.45 11.73 1.63
CA CYS A 20 -12.40 11.03 2.91
C CYS A 20 -12.13 9.53 2.72
N CYS A 21 -13.15 8.67 2.87
CA CYS A 21 -12.93 7.22 2.89
C CYS A 21 -12.35 6.69 1.58
N MET A 22 -12.74 7.25 0.43
CA MET A 22 -12.16 6.80 -0.84
C MET A 22 -10.66 7.10 -0.95
N ASN A 23 -10.25 8.34 -0.64
CA ASN A 23 -8.82 8.68 -0.57
C ASN A 23 -8.08 7.85 0.49
N LYS A 24 -8.71 7.55 1.64
CA LYS A 24 -8.11 6.68 2.66
C LYS A 24 -7.88 5.27 2.12
N GLN A 25 -8.85 4.68 1.42
CA GLN A 25 -8.73 3.38 0.77
C GLN A 25 -7.61 3.40 -0.27
N GLN A 26 -7.59 4.39 -1.16
CA GLN A 26 -6.53 4.54 -2.16
C GLN A 26 -5.14 4.65 -1.51
N ASN A 27 -5.00 5.46 -0.46
CA ASN A 27 -3.74 5.59 0.29
C ASN A 27 -3.33 4.29 0.97
N HIS A 28 -4.29 3.53 1.48
CA HIS A 28 -4.03 2.22 2.08
C HIS A 28 -3.49 1.24 1.04
N GLU A 29 -4.11 1.17 -0.14
CA GLU A 29 -3.63 0.32 -1.23
C GLU A 29 -2.24 0.74 -1.73
N ILE A 30 -1.96 2.04 -1.88
CA ILE A 30 -0.61 2.53 -2.20
C ILE A 30 0.41 2.08 -1.15
N LYS A 31 0.08 2.17 0.14
CA LYS A 31 0.96 1.69 1.22
C LYS A 31 1.21 0.19 1.13
N ARG A 32 0.16 -0.61 0.90
CA ARG A 32 0.29 -2.08 0.73
C ARG A 32 1.18 -2.44 -0.44
N VAL A 33 0.97 -1.83 -1.60
CA VAL A 33 1.79 -2.06 -2.80
C VAL A 33 3.24 -1.65 -2.56
N ARG A 34 3.48 -0.50 -1.94
CA ARG A 34 4.83 -0.03 -1.59
C ARG A 34 5.53 -1.00 -0.62
N GLN A 35 4.84 -1.45 0.42
CA GLN A 35 5.39 -2.43 1.36
C GLN A 35 5.75 -3.73 0.64
N ARG A 36 4.84 -4.29 -0.16
CA ARG A 36 5.11 -5.51 -0.93
C ARG A 36 6.35 -5.37 -1.82
N ARG A 37 6.47 -4.25 -2.56
CA ARG A 37 7.64 -3.98 -3.41
C ARG A 37 8.93 -3.90 -2.60
N PHE A 38 8.91 -3.17 -1.48
CA PHE A 38 10.07 -3.03 -0.61
C PHE A 38 10.55 -4.39 -0.08
N PHE A 39 9.64 -5.20 0.45
CA PHE A 39 9.99 -6.54 0.95
C PHE A 39 10.46 -7.48 -0.15
N GLY A 40 9.85 -7.42 -1.34
CA GLY A 40 10.29 -8.20 -2.50
C GLY A 40 11.74 -7.90 -2.89
N GLN A 41 12.09 -6.62 -3.02
CA GLN A 41 13.46 -6.19 -3.33
C GLN A 41 14.45 -6.58 -2.23
N LYS A 42 14.08 -6.42 -0.96
CA LYS A 42 14.93 -6.84 0.17
C LYS A 42 15.19 -8.34 0.16
N TYR A 43 14.17 -9.15 -0.12
CA TYR A 43 14.30 -10.59 -0.22
C TYR A 43 15.24 -10.99 -1.36
N GLU A 44 15.03 -10.43 -2.55
CA GLU A 44 15.88 -10.68 -3.72
C GLU A 44 17.35 -10.32 -3.46
N LEU A 45 17.61 -9.16 -2.84
CA LEU A 45 18.95 -8.76 -2.44
C LEU A 45 19.56 -9.74 -1.44
N SER A 46 18.79 -10.15 -0.43
CA SER A 46 19.25 -11.14 0.56
C SER A 46 19.62 -12.48 -0.08
N GLN A 47 18.85 -12.94 -1.08
CA GLN A 47 19.14 -14.17 -1.82
C GLN A 47 20.38 -14.03 -2.71
N MET A 48 20.63 -12.85 -3.26
CA MET A 48 21.86 -12.56 -4.00
C MET A 48 23.09 -12.60 -3.08
N VAL A 49 23.00 -11.95 -1.92
CA VAL A 49 24.07 -11.95 -0.92
C VAL A 49 24.35 -13.36 -0.41
N GLN A 50 23.32 -14.14 -0.09
CA GLN A 50 23.50 -15.51 0.39
C GLN A 50 24.25 -16.36 -0.66
N ARG A 51 23.84 -16.30 -1.93
CA ARG A 51 24.53 -17.01 -3.01
C ARG A 51 26.00 -16.60 -3.14
N PHE A 52 26.29 -15.31 -3.06
CA PHE A 52 27.66 -14.82 -3.12
C PHE A 52 28.52 -15.34 -1.96
N LEU A 53 27.97 -15.41 -0.74
CA LEU A 53 28.66 -15.96 0.42
C LEU A 53 28.88 -17.47 0.28
N ASP A 54 27.88 -18.20 -0.22
CA ASP A 54 27.97 -19.65 -0.42
C ASP A 54 29.01 -20.02 -1.50
N GLU A 55 29.16 -19.21 -2.56
CA GLU A 55 30.19 -19.39 -3.60
C GLU A 55 31.61 -19.03 -3.14
N SER A 56 31.75 -18.31 -2.02
CA SER A 56 33.04 -17.86 -1.49
C SER A 56 33.69 -18.82 -0.49
N THR A 57 33.01 -19.93 -0.16
CA THR A 57 33.49 -21.01 0.73
C THR A 57 33.95 -22.21 -0.09
#